data_AF-A0AAU8DHG0-F1
#
_entry.id   AF-A0AAU8DHG0-F1
#
_cell.length_a   1.000
_cell.length_b   1.000
_cell.length_c   1.000
_cell.angle_alpha   90.00
_cell.angle_beta   90.00
_cell.angle_gamma   90.00
#
_symmetry.space_group_name_H-M   'P 1'
#
loop_
_entity.id
_entity.type
_entity.pdbx_description
1 polymer ?
#
loop_
_entity_poly.entity_id
_entity_poly.type
_entity_poly.pdbx_seq_one_letter_code
_entity_poly.pdbx_strand_id
1 'polypeptide(L)'
;MEAEYYLRGTTGMGIDAADAGSKPGDVVGGKQVSFETPAIGEFMQEVAENELAHVRFYRKTLGTDAVDRPAIDFDAGFKAVAEAAGLGPDFDPFGNETNFVLGGMLFEDVGVTAYAGAATVLKNKDFLAAAAGILAVEAYHMGMARSTLYRKGEEAWKAANAVSDARDKIDGSDDKDQGIQVDGKANIVPSTPDAIAFTRTPQEVLRIVYLTDKDGVSKGGFYPEGMNGTLKST
;
A
#
# COMPACT_ATOMS: atom_id res chain seq x y z
N MET A 1 -4.27 -5.74 3.16
CA MET A 1 -3.24 -5.13 4.02
C MET A 1 -3.60 -3.68 4.26
N GLU A 2 -3.89 -2.90 3.23
CA GLU A 2 -4.33 -1.50 3.34
C GLU A 2 -5.53 -1.30 4.27
N ALA A 3 -6.63 -2.05 4.07
CA ALA A 3 -7.77 -2.00 4.99
C ALA A 3 -7.39 -2.24 6.47
N GLU A 4 -6.48 -3.18 6.76
CA GLU A 4 -5.98 -3.39 8.13
C GLU A 4 -5.15 -2.20 8.63
N TYR A 5 -4.27 -1.68 7.78
CA TYR A 5 -3.39 -0.58 8.13
C TYR A 5 -4.20 0.67 8.49
N TYR A 6 -5.12 1.05 7.59
CA TYR A 6 -5.90 2.27 7.77
C TYR A 6 -6.90 2.18 8.91
N LEU A 7 -7.66 1.08 9.01
CA LEU A 7 -8.62 0.90 10.12
C LEU A 7 -7.91 0.91 11.48
N ARG A 8 -6.74 0.26 11.60
CA ARG A 8 -5.98 0.26 12.86
C ARG A 8 -5.53 1.66 13.22
N GLY A 9 -5.03 2.42 12.25
CA GLY A 9 -4.58 3.79 12.50
C GLY A 9 -5.71 4.75 12.83
N THR A 10 -6.89 4.61 12.22
CA THR A 10 -7.98 5.58 12.43
C THR A 10 -8.91 5.19 13.58
N THR A 11 -9.12 3.89 13.81
CA THR A 11 -10.08 3.37 14.79
C THR A 11 -9.45 2.59 15.94
N GLY A 12 -8.19 2.16 15.81
CA GLY A 12 -7.55 1.24 16.76
C GLY A 12 -7.95 -0.23 16.57
N MET A 13 -8.82 -0.55 15.61
CA MET A 13 -9.30 -1.90 15.32
C MET A 13 -8.97 -2.31 13.88
N GLY A 14 -8.81 -3.60 13.63
CA GLY A 14 -8.63 -4.17 12.29
C GLY A 14 -9.97 -4.41 11.57
N ILE A 15 -9.95 -5.16 10.46
CA ILE A 15 -11.20 -5.54 9.79
C ILE A 15 -12.01 -6.48 10.69
N ASP A 16 -13.35 -6.39 10.58
CA ASP A 16 -14.26 -7.27 11.30
C ASP A 16 -14.15 -8.72 10.83
N ALA A 17 -14.48 -9.65 11.73
CA ALA A 17 -14.44 -11.09 11.43
C ALA A 17 -15.29 -11.49 10.21
N ALA A 18 -16.40 -10.80 9.96
CA ALA A 18 -17.26 -11.04 8.80
C ALA A 18 -16.55 -10.76 7.45
N ASP A 19 -15.64 -9.79 7.47
CA ASP A 19 -14.87 -9.36 6.30
C ASP A 19 -13.50 -10.07 6.21
N ALA A 20 -13.06 -10.73 7.28
CA ALA A 20 -11.75 -11.39 7.35
C ALA A 20 -11.70 -12.79 6.72
N GLY A 21 -12.85 -13.45 6.55
CA GLY A 21 -12.91 -14.85 6.10
C GLY A 21 -13.15 -15.84 7.23
N SER A 22 -13.19 -17.12 6.87
CA SER A 22 -13.49 -18.22 7.80
C SER A 22 -12.30 -18.60 8.69
N LYS A 23 -11.07 -18.39 8.20
CA LYS A 23 -9.83 -18.70 8.91
C LYS A 23 -8.77 -17.63 8.64
N PRO A 24 -9.00 -16.38 9.06
CA PRO A 24 -8.06 -15.30 8.83
C PRO A 24 -6.74 -15.56 9.57
N GLY A 25 -5.62 -15.22 8.93
CA GLY A 25 -4.31 -15.15 9.58
C GLY A 25 -4.26 -13.99 10.57
N ASP A 26 -3.35 -14.10 11.55
CA ASP A 26 -3.15 -13.08 12.57
C ASP A 26 -2.59 -11.78 11.98
N VAL A 27 -2.87 -10.66 12.67
CA VAL A 27 -2.31 -9.36 12.31
C VAL A 27 -1.53 -8.82 13.49
N VAL A 28 -0.23 -8.61 13.28
CA VAL A 28 0.71 -8.08 14.26
C VAL A 28 0.94 -6.60 13.99
N GLY A 29 1.00 -5.82 15.07
CA GLY A 29 1.21 -4.38 15.02
C GLY A 29 -0.07 -3.56 14.77
N GLY A 30 0.15 -2.26 14.66
CA GLY A 30 -0.91 -1.26 14.50
C GLY A 30 -1.52 -0.79 15.81
N LYS A 31 -1.82 0.51 15.85
CA LYS A 31 -2.51 1.19 16.94
C LYS A 31 -3.19 2.43 16.38
N GLN A 32 -4.18 2.94 17.11
CA GLN A 32 -4.80 4.20 16.75
C GLN A 32 -3.79 5.35 16.81
N VAL A 33 -3.74 6.14 15.74
CA VAL A 33 -2.91 7.32 15.60
C VAL A 33 -3.64 8.52 16.20
N SER A 34 -2.90 9.36 16.92
CA SER A 34 -3.39 10.68 17.29
C SER A 34 -3.19 11.65 16.13
N PHE A 35 -4.28 12.14 15.55
CA PHE A 35 -4.25 13.16 14.50
C PHE A 35 -4.31 14.55 15.12
N GLU A 36 -3.21 15.28 15.04
CA GLU A 36 -3.12 16.68 15.48
C GLU A 36 -3.83 17.61 14.50
N THR A 37 -3.87 17.22 13.23
CA THR A 37 -4.57 17.92 12.16
C THR A 37 -5.89 17.18 11.87
N PRO A 38 -7.06 17.71 12.29
CA PRO A 38 -8.34 17.01 12.11
C PRO A 38 -8.62 16.60 10.67
N ALA A 39 -8.31 17.48 9.71
CA ALA A 39 -8.48 17.18 8.29
C ALA A 39 -7.66 15.97 7.81
N ILE A 40 -6.44 15.76 8.34
CA ILE A 40 -5.65 14.57 7.99
C ILE A 40 -6.32 13.32 8.56
N GLY A 41 -6.82 13.38 9.80
CA GLY A 41 -7.59 12.28 10.39
C GLY A 41 -8.84 11.93 9.57
N GLU A 42 -9.61 12.93 9.13
CA GLU A 42 -10.79 12.73 8.28
C GLU A 42 -10.43 12.12 6.92
N PHE A 43 -9.35 12.59 6.27
CA PHE A 43 -8.90 12.01 5.01
C PHE A 43 -8.48 10.55 5.16
N MET A 44 -7.71 10.23 6.21
CA MET A 44 -7.28 8.85 6.46
C MET A 44 -8.46 7.93 6.83
N GLN A 45 -9.48 8.46 7.50
CA GLN A 45 -10.71 7.73 7.79
C GLN A 45 -11.49 7.40 6.52
N GLU A 46 -11.58 8.35 5.57
CA GLU A 46 -12.20 8.10 4.26
C GLU A 46 -11.45 7.01 3.48
N VAL A 47 -10.10 7.03 3.49
CA VAL A 47 -9.30 5.95 2.91
C VAL A 47 -9.61 4.61 3.58
N ALA A 48 -9.65 4.55 4.92
CA ALA A 48 -9.98 3.33 5.65
C ALA A 48 -11.34 2.73 5.24
N GLU A 49 -12.34 3.59 5.03
CA GLU A 49 -13.67 3.19 4.58
C GLU A 49 -13.69 2.69 3.14
N ASN A 50 -12.93 3.34 2.25
CA ASN A 50 -12.78 2.93 0.86
C ASN A 50 -12.08 1.57 0.76
N GLU A 51 -11.00 1.38 1.51
CA GLU A 51 -10.25 0.12 1.55
C GLU A 51 -11.09 -1.05 2.09
N LEU A 52 -11.89 -0.80 3.13
CA LEU A 52 -12.84 -1.80 3.61
C LEU A 52 -13.95 -2.10 2.57
N ALA A 53 -14.39 -1.08 1.82
CA ALA A 53 -15.35 -1.27 0.74
C ALA A 53 -14.74 -2.09 -0.43
N HIS A 54 -13.46 -1.89 -0.77
CA HIS A 54 -12.73 -2.71 -1.74
C HIS A 54 -12.69 -4.18 -1.31
N VAL A 55 -12.35 -4.45 -0.04
CA VAL A 55 -12.39 -5.82 0.53
C VAL A 55 -13.77 -6.44 0.38
N ARG A 56 -14.83 -5.73 0.78
CA ARG A 56 -16.22 -6.21 0.68
C ARG A 56 -16.65 -6.44 -0.77
N PHE A 57 -16.23 -5.57 -1.68
CA PHE A 57 -16.46 -5.74 -3.11
C PHE A 57 -15.82 -7.04 -3.64
N TYR A 58 -14.55 -7.30 -3.31
CA TYR A 58 -13.88 -8.54 -3.73
C TYR A 58 -14.54 -9.78 -3.14
N ARG A 59 -14.88 -9.76 -1.85
CA ARG A 59 -15.57 -10.89 -1.21
C ARG A 59 -16.92 -11.18 -1.86
N LYS A 60 -17.70 -10.14 -2.16
CA LYS A 60 -18.97 -10.28 -2.89
C LYS A 60 -18.76 -10.82 -4.31
N THR A 61 -17.76 -10.31 -5.03
CA THR A 61 -17.51 -10.63 -6.43
C THR A 61 -16.94 -12.04 -6.62
N LEU A 62 -16.04 -12.46 -5.73
CA LEU A 62 -15.41 -13.78 -5.76
C LEU A 62 -16.29 -14.86 -5.13
N GLY A 63 -17.21 -14.50 -4.24
CA GLY A 63 -18.12 -15.45 -3.60
C GLY A 63 -17.36 -16.55 -2.86
N THR A 64 -17.54 -17.81 -3.27
CA THR A 64 -16.84 -18.96 -2.68
C THR A 64 -15.34 -18.99 -2.96
N ASP A 65 -14.88 -18.24 -3.97
CA ASP A 65 -13.46 -18.14 -4.32
C ASP A 65 -12.75 -17.02 -3.53
N ALA A 66 -13.48 -16.28 -2.68
CA ALA A 66 -12.89 -15.27 -1.82
C ALA A 66 -11.92 -15.93 -0.83
N VAL A 67 -10.71 -15.37 -0.73
CA VAL A 67 -9.68 -15.88 0.19
C VAL A 67 -9.84 -15.29 1.59
N ASP A 68 -9.36 -16.03 2.59
CA ASP A 68 -9.19 -15.51 3.94
C ASP A 68 -8.14 -14.38 3.95
N ARG A 69 -8.23 -13.45 4.89
CA ARG A 69 -7.17 -12.46 5.15
C ARG A 69 -5.87 -13.23 5.47
N PRO A 70 -4.76 -13.01 4.74
CA PRO A 70 -3.48 -13.63 5.09
C PRO A 70 -2.96 -13.11 6.43
N ALA A 71 -1.96 -13.78 7.01
CA ALA A 71 -1.24 -13.23 8.15
C ALA A 71 -0.50 -11.96 7.73
N ILE A 72 -0.58 -10.90 8.53
CA ILE A 72 0.06 -9.60 8.27
C ILE A 72 0.93 -9.22 9.47
N ASP A 73 2.14 -8.73 9.22
CA ASP A 73 3.04 -8.22 10.25
C ASP A 73 3.51 -6.80 9.90
N PHE A 74 2.84 -5.81 10.49
CA PHE A 74 3.23 -4.41 10.30
C PHE A 74 4.51 -4.06 11.02
N ASP A 75 4.80 -4.67 12.18
CA ASP A 75 5.99 -4.35 12.96
C ASP A 75 7.25 -4.81 12.21
N ALA A 76 7.26 -6.06 11.73
CA ALA A 76 8.38 -6.58 10.95
C ALA A 76 8.50 -5.89 9.58
N GLY A 77 7.37 -5.70 8.88
CA GLY A 77 7.36 -5.08 7.56
C GLY A 77 7.88 -3.64 7.60
N PHE A 78 7.32 -2.78 8.45
CA PHE A 78 7.76 -1.38 8.53
C PHE A 78 9.15 -1.22 9.12
N LYS A 79 9.61 -2.12 10.00
CA LYS A 79 11.01 -2.13 10.45
C LYS A 79 11.96 -2.35 9.27
N ALA A 80 11.66 -3.30 8.39
CA ALA A 80 12.48 -3.56 7.22
C ALA A 80 12.43 -2.39 6.21
N VAL A 81 11.27 -1.76 6.02
CA VAL A 81 11.15 -0.52 5.22
C VAL A 81 12.00 0.60 5.83
N ALA A 82 11.92 0.81 7.14
CA ALA A 82 12.68 1.85 7.83
C ALA A 82 14.20 1.64 7.73
N GLU A 83 14.65 0.40 7.82
CA GLU A 83 16.06 0.03 7.59
C GLU A 83 16.49 0.34 6.16
N ALA A 84 15.70 -0.09 5.17
CA ALA A 84 16.01 0.12 3.75
C ALA A 84 15.98 1.60 3.32
N ALA A 85 15.06 2.39 3.89
CA ALA A 85 14.90 3.81 3.62
C ALA A 85 15.75 4.71 4.55
N GLY A 86 16.47 4.14 5.53
CA GLY A 86 17.27 4.93 6.46
C GLY A 86 16.46 5.87 7.37
N LEU A 87 15.21 5.51 7.69
CA LEU A 87 14.32 6.29 8.57
C LEU A 87 14.69 6.19 10.06
N GLY A 88 15.59 5.26 10.39
CA GLY A 88 16.05 5.00 11.75
C GLY A 88 15.30 3.83 12.41
N PRO A 89 15.90 3.24 13.46
CA PRO A 89 15.37 2.03 14.11
C PRO A 89 14.07 2.26 14.90
N ASP A 90 13.76 3.52 15.22
CA ASP A 90 12.59 3.92 16.01
C ASP A 90 11.41 4.40 15.13
N PHE A 91 11.50 4.22 13.80
CA PHE A 91 10.39 4.59 12.92
C PHE A 91 9.15 3.76 13.24
N ASP A 92 8.10 4.44 13.70
CA ASP A 92 6.79 3.87 13.96
C ASP A 92 5.77 4.46 12.97
N PRO A 93 5.24 3.67 12.02
CA PRO A 93 4.24 4.14 11.06
C PRO A 93 2.92 4.56 11.74
N PHE A 94 2.65 4.15 12.98
CA PHE A 94 1.48 4.56 13.76
C PHE A 94 1.85 5.57 14.86
N GLY A 95 3.07 6.10 14.85
CA GLY A 95 3.58 6.98 15.91
C GLY A 95 3.00 8.40 15.87
N ASN A 96 2.74 8.92 14.67
CA ASN A 96 2.15 10.24 14.43
C ASN A 96 1.51 10.31 13.03
N GLU A 97 0.73 11.36 12.78
CA GLU A 97 0.01 11.53 11.50
C GLU A 97 0.92 11.60 10.26
N THR A 98 2.14 12.14 10.36
CA THR A 98 3.06 12.22 9.21
C THR A 98 3.62 10.83 8.88
N ASN A 99 4.02 10.07 9.90
CA ASN A 99 4.48 8.69 9.71
C ASN A 99 3.37 7.79 9.18
N PHE A 100 2.12 8.04 9.59
CA PHE A 100 0.97 7.29 9.12
C PHE A 100 0.65 7.56 7.66
N VAL A 101 0.68 8.83 7.23
CA VAL A 101 0.53 9.16 5.81
C VAL A 101 1.73 8.63 5.00
N LEU A 102 2.94 8.65 5.55
CA LEU A 102 4.13 8.07 4.90
C LEU A 102 4.02 6.56 4.71
N GLY A 103 3.53 5.84 5.73
CA GLY A 103 3.29 4.40 5.63
C GLY A 103 2.14 4.07 4.68
N GLY A 104 1.10 4.90 4.62
CA GLY A 104 0.04 4.80 3.62
C GLY A 104 0.56 4.96 2.19
N MET A 105 1.39 5.98 1.93
CA MET A 105 2.00 6.22 0.62
C MET A 105 2.75 5.00 0.06
N LEU A 106 3.41 4.20 0.93
CA LEU A 106 4.05 2.96 0.51
C LEU A 106 3.06 2.03 -0.20
N PHE A 107 1.86 1.88 0.35
CA PHE A 107 0.84 0.95 -0.15
C PHE A 107 0.07 1.51 -1.34
N GLU A 108 -0.38 2.76 -1.26
CA GLU A 108 -1.20 3.38 -2.33
C GLU A 108 -0.49 3.40 -3.68
N ASP A 109 0.81 3.73 -3.69
CA ASP A 109 1.64 3.70 -4.91
C ASP A 109 1.69 2.29 -5.53
N VAL A 110 1.70 1.25 -4.68
CA VAL A 110 1.69 -0.15 -5.12
C VAL A 110 0.30 -0.53 -5.62
N GLY A 111 -0.77 -0.11 -4.94
CA GLY A 111 -2.15 -0.33 -5.35
C GLY A 111 -2.43 0.18 -6.75
N VAL A 112 -2.15 1.47 -7.02
CA VAL A 112 -2.35 2.10 -8.34
C VAL A 112 -1.65 1.32 -9.45
N THR A 113 -0.38 0.98 -9.25
CA THR A 113 0.46 0.36 -10.28
C THR A 113 0.14 -1.13 -10.47
N ALA A 114 -0.33 -1.81 -9.41
CA ALA A 114 -0.86 -3.16 -9.47
C ALA A 114 -2.17 -3.23 -10.27
N TYR A 115 -3.11 -2.31 -10.03
CA TYR A 115 -4.35 -2.25 -10.81
C TYR A 115 -4.12 -1.90 -12.27
N ALA A 116 -3.21 -0.96 -12.54
CA ALA A 116 -2.80 -0.63 -13.91
C ALA A 116 -2.23 -1.86 -14.62
N GLY A 117 -1.40 -2.66 -13.94
CA GLY A 117 -0.90 -3.93 -14.47
C GLY A 117 -2.01 -4.97 -14.68
N ALA A 118 -2.90 -5.15 -13.70
CA ALA A 118 -4.00 -6.11 -13.76
C ALA A 118 -4.97 -5.81 -14.92
N ALA A 119 -5.22 -4.53 -15.23
CA ALA A 119 -6.07 -4.12 -16.34
C ALA A 119 -5.62 -4.70 -17.70
N THR A 120 -4.33 -5.00 -17.87
CA THR A 120 -3.79 -5.58 -19.12
C THR A 120 -4.15 -7.06 -19.31
N VAL A 121 -4.45 -7.78 -18.23
CA VAL A 121 -4.69 -9.24 -18.25
C VAL A 121 -6.16 -9.60 -18.03
N LEU A 122 -6.96 -8.72 -17.43
CA LEU A 122 -8.40 -8.94 -17.21
C LEU A 122 -9.15 -9.07 -18.54
N LYS A 123 -9.87 -10.18 -18.73
CA LYS A 123 -10.64 -10.48 -19.95
C LYS A 123 -12.12 -10.17 -19.83
N ASN A 124 -12.67 -10.28 -18.62
CA ASN A 124 -14.06 -9.94 -18.35
C ASN A 124 -14.19 -8.41 -18.30
N LYS A 125 -15.07 -7.84 -19.14
CA LYS A 125 -15.25 -6.39 -19.26
C LYS A 125 -15.84 -5.75 -18.00
N ASP A 126 -16.69 -6.46 -17.28
CA ASP A 126 -17.27 -5.97 -16.02
C ASP A 126 -16.19 -5.91 -14.94
N PHE A 127 -15.30 -6.91 -14.89
CA PHE A 127 -14.16 -6.90 -13.96
C PHE A 127 -13.12 -5.85 -14.35
N LEU A 128 -12.86 -5.66 -15.65
CA LEU A 128 -12.00 -4.59 -16.13
C LEU A 128 -12.56 -3.21 -15.76
N ALA A 129 -13.87 -3.00 -15.94
CA ALA A 129 -14.52 -1.74 -15.57
C ALA A 129 -14.45 -1.49 -14.06
N ALA A 130 -14.67 -2.54 -13.24
CA ALA A 130 -14.53 -2.44 -11.80
C ALA A 130 -13.08 -2.13 -11.38
N ALA A 131 -12.09 -2.84 -11.95
CA ALA A 131 -10.68 -2.60 -11.68
C ALA A 131 -10.24 -1.19 -12.08
N ALA A 132 -10.74 -0.67 -13.21
CA ALA A 132 -10.48 0.72 -13.63
C ALA A 132 -11.11 1.75 -12.65
N GLY A 133 -12.29 1.45 -12.11
CA GLY A 133 -12.92 2.28 -11.08
C GLY A 133 -12.12 2.29 -9.78
N ILE A 134 -11.66 1.13 -9.31
CA ILE A 134 -10.83 1.00 -8.11
C ILE A 134 -9.49 1.70 -8.31
N LEU A 135 -8.82 1.48 -9.45
CA LEU A 135 -7.59 2.21 -9.83
C LEU A 135 -7.74 3.72 -9.67
N ALA A 136 -8.87 4.29 -10.11
CA ALA A 136 -9.12 5.72 -9.98
C ALA A 136 -9.24 6.18 -8.51
N VAL A 137 -9.85 5.37 -7.64
CA VAL A 137 -9.96 5.64 -6.20
C VAL A 137 -8.59 5.61 -5.53
N GLU A 138 -7.81 4.57 -5.80
CA GLU A 138 -6.43 4.39 -5.30
C GLU A 138 -5.54 5.57 -5.76
N ALA A 139 -5.72 6.05 -6.99
CA ALA A 139 -5.00 7.22 -7.49
C ALA A 139 -5.38 8.52 -6.74
N TYR A 140 -6.64 8.66 -6.30
CA TYR A 140 -7.03 9.78 -5.44
C TYR A 140 -6.41 9.67 -4.05
N HIS A 141 -6.39 8.47 -3.44
CA HIS A 141 -5.74 8.23 -2.15
C HIS A 141 -4.25 8.56 -2.22
N MET A 142 -3.56 8.05 -3.22
CA MET A 142 -2.15 8.34 -3.50
C MET A 142 -1.88 9.83 -3.68
N GLY A 143 -2.66 10.53 -4.51
CA GLY A 143 -2.52 11.97 -4.72
C GLY A 143 -2.74 12.77 -3.43
N MET A 144 -3.68 12.33 -2.60
CA MET A 144 -3.96 12.92 -1.29
C MET A 144 -2.82 12.67 -0.28
N ALA A 145 -2.28 11.46 -0.20
CA ALA A 145 -1.14 11.13 0.66
C ALA A 145 0.12 11.93 0.26
N ARG A 146 0.47 11.90 -1.03
CA ARG A 146 1.66 12.59 -1.57
C ARG A 146 1.55 14.10 -1.42
N SER A 147 0.40 14.70 -1.69
CA SER A 147 0.19 16.14 -1.49
C SER A 147 0.21 16.54 0.00
N THR A 148 -0.27 15.67 0.89
CA THR A 148 -0.22 15.89 2.34
C THR A 148 1.22 15.85 2.85
N LEU A 149 2.02 14.84 2.47
CA LEU A 149 3.44 14.79 2.78
C LEU A 149 4.20 15.97 2.17
N TYR A 150 3.85 16.38 0.95
CA TYR A 150 4.48 17.55 0.33
C TYR A 150 4.21 18.84 1.13
N ARG A 151 3.04 18.99 1.75
CA ARG A 151 2.75 20.15 2.61
C ARG A 151 3.42 20.08 3.99
N LYS A 152 3.88 18.91 4.44
CA LYS A 152 4.60 18.73 5.71
C LYS A 152 6.05 19.25 5.66
N GLY A 153 6.61 19.45 4.48
CA GLY A 153 7.92 20.10 4.28
C GLY A 153 9.09 19.12 4.11
N GLU A 154 10.29 19.67 4.10
CA GLU A 154 11.51 19.01 3.61
C GLU A 154 11.82 17.66 4.27
N GLU A 155 11.60 17.52 5.58
CA GLU A 155 11.81 16.24 6.27
C GLU A 155 10.88 15.14 5.75
N ALA A 156 9.61 15.46 5.54
CA ALA A 156 8.64 14.53 4.96
C ALA A 156 8.96 14.21 3.48
N TRP A 157 9.48 15.18 2.72
CA TRP A 157 9.94 14.97 1.34
C TRP A 157 11.07 13.96 1.27
N LYS A 158 12.08 14.14 2.12
CA LYS A 158 13.24 13.22 2.20
C LYS A 158 12.79 11.82 2.60
N ALA A 159 11.92 11.70 3.60
CA ALA A 159 11.42 10.41 4.04
C ALA A 159 10.61 9.69 2.94
N ALA A 160 9.71 10.41 2.27
CA ALA A 160 8.90 9.88 1.18
C ALA A 160 9.72 9.47 -0.05
N ASN A 161 10.73 10.27 -0.42
CA ASN A 161 11.68 9.89 -1.47
C ASN A 161 12.48 8.65 -1.06
N ALA A 162 12.98 8.58 0.17
CA ALA A 162 13.74 7.43 0.64
C ALA A 162 12.91 6.13 0.66
N VAL A 163 11.61 6.21 0.98
CA VAL A 163 10.68 5.08 0.86
C VAL A 163 10.49 4.68 -0.59
N SER A 164 10.37 5.64 -1.51
CA SER A 164 10.26 5.37 -2.95
C SER A 164 11.53 4.67 -3.47
N ASP A 165 12.71 5.18 -3.12
CA ASP A 165 14.00 4.58 -3.51
C ASP A 165 14.20 3.18 -2.90
N ALA A 166 13.69 2.94 -1.70
CA ALA A 166 13.75 1.62 -1.05
C ALA A 166 12.85 0.60 -1.77
N ARG A 167 11.68 1.04 -2.24
CA ARG A 167 10.73 0.22 -2.99
C ARG A 167 11.25 -0.11 -4.40
N ASP A 168 11.82 0.87 -5.10
CA ASP A 168 12.42 0.71 -6.43
C ASP A 168 13.53 -0.37 -6.43
N LYS A 169 14.38 -0.38 -5.39
CA LYS A 169 15.49 -1.35 -5.28
C LYS A 169 15.05 -2.81 -5.28
N ILE A 170 13.81 -3.09 -4.88
CA ILE A 170 13.32 -4.46 -4.74
C ILE A 170 12.27 -4.81 -5.78
N ASP A 171 11.68 -3.85 -6.48
CA ASP A 171 10.56 -4.13 -7.37
C ASP A 171 10.98 -4.62 -8.76
N GLY A 172 12.25 -4.52 -9.15
CA GLY A 172 12.66 -4.84 -10.51
C GLY A 172 14.07 -4.38 -10.87
N SER A 173 14.41 -4.49 -12.16
CA SER A 173 15.64 -3.91 -12.72
C SER A 173 15.44 -2.51 -13.29
N ASP A 174 14.18 -2.14 -13.53
CA ASP A 174 13.80 -0.87 -14.14
C ASP A 174 13.55 0.17 -13.04
N ASP A 175 14.09 1.37 -13.19
CA ASP A 175 13.79 2.53 -12.33
C ASP A 175 12.39 3.05 -12.67
N LYS A 176 11.40 2.67 -11.87
CA LYS A 176 9.98 2.96 -12.09
C LYS A 176 9.44 3.91 -11.04
N ASP A 177 9.89 3.75 -9.80
CA ASP A 177 9.40 4.57 -8.71
C ASP A 177 9.87 6.00 -8.83
N GLN A 178 9.03 6.88 -8.29
CA GLN A 178 9.35 8.30 -8.27
C GLN A 178 9.00 8.83 -6.90
N GLY A 179 9.92 9.60 -6.31
CA GLY A 179 9.69 10.31 -5.06
C GLY A 179 8.64 11.42 -5.18
N ILE A 180 8.27 12.04 -4.06
CA ILE A 180 7.35 13.19 -4.05
C ILE A 180 8.03 14.51 -4.43
N GLN A 181 9.36 14.49 -4.57
CA GLN A 181 10.16 15.59 -5.10
C GLN A 181 11.15 15.08 -6.15
N VAL A 182 11.19 15.71 -7.32
CA VAL A 182 12.14 15.45 -8.41
C VAL A 182 12.72 16.79 -8.88
N ASP A 183 14.05 16.89 -8.98
CA ASP A 183 14.76 18.13 -9.34
C ASP A 183 14.32 19.37 -8.53
N GLY A 184 14.07 19.17 -7.23
CA GLY A 184 13.62 20.22 -6.31
C GLY A 184 12.17 20.68 -6.51
N LYS A 185 11.37 19.98 -7.34
CA LYS A 185 9.97 20.31 -7.63
C LYS A 185 9.04 19.19 -7.18
N ALA A 186 7.78 19.55 -6.92
CA ALA A 186 6.74 18.59 -6.54
C ALA A 186 6.52 17.52 -7.62
N ASN A 187 6.41 16.26 -7.19
CA ASN A 187 6.04 15.12 -8.01
C ASN A 187 4.92 14.31 -7.35
N ILE A 188 3.69 14.81 -7.51
CA ILE A 188 2.51 14.29 -6.79
C ILE A 188 1.81 13.16 -7.57
N VAL A 189 1.94 13.14 -8.89
CA VAL A 189 1.25 12.19 -9.78
C VAL A 189 2.29 11.46 -10.63
N PRO A 190 3.08 10.56 -10.02
CA PRO A 190 4.12 9.84 -10.74
C PRO A 190 3.51 9.01 -11.86
N SER A 191 4.10 9.14 -13.04
CA SER A 191 3.54 8.61 -14.28
C SER A 191 4.65 8.47 -15.33
N THR A 192 4.34 7.75 -16.39
CA THR A 192 5.14 7.69 -17.61
C THR A 192 5.20 9.06 -18.31
N PRO A 193 6.09 9.27 -19.30
CA PRO A 193 6.14 10.53 -20.05
C PRO A 193 4.82 10.94 -20.72
N ASP A 194 3.92 9.99 -20.97
CA ASP A 194 2.57 10.23 -21.53
C ASP A 194 1.50 10.50 -20.45
N ALA A 195 1.91 10.73 -19.20
CA ALA A 195 1.03 10.93 -18.03
C ALA A 195 0.09 9.73 -17.75
N ILE A 196 0.57 8.51 -18.01
CA ILE A 196 -0.12 7.25 -17.71
C ILE A 196 0.51 6.63 -16.47
N ALA A 197 -0.31 6.11 -15.55
CA ALA A 197 0.17 5.32 -14.41
C ALA A 197 1.01 4.13 -14.92
N PHE A 198 2.24 4.01 -14.42
CA PHE A 198 3.09 2.88 -14.79
C PHE A 198 2.58 1.58 -14.15
N THR A 199 2.97 0.44 -14.71
CA THR A 199 2.42 -0.86 -14.32
C THR A 199 3.45 -1.69 -13.56
N ARG A 200 2.96 -2.44 -12.56
CA ARG A 200 3.70 -3.54 -11.95
C ARG A 200 3.10 -4.90 -12.29
N THR A 201 3.95 -5.90 -12.47
CA THR A 201 3.53 -7.30 -12.55
C THR A 201 3.21 -7.83 -11.16
N PRO A 202 2.48 -8.95 -11.03
CA PRO A 202 2.26 -9.60 -9.74
C PRO A 202 3.56 -9.93 -8.99
N GLN A 203 4.63 -10.31 -9.70
CA GLN A 203 5.93 -10.61 -9.09
C GLN A 203 6.60 -9.36 -8.51
N GLU A 204 6.53 -8.23 -9.22
CA GLU A 204 7.08 -6.95 -8.73
C GLU A 204 6.32 -6.50 -7.48
N VAL A 205 4.98 -6.64 -7.47
CA VAL A 205 4.16 -6.38 -6.27
C VAL A 205 4.55 -7.32 -5.12
N LEU A 206 4.70 -8.62 -5.39
CA LEU A 206 5.09 -9.61 -4.39
C LEU A 206 6.46 -9.32 -3.78
N ARG A 207 7.44 -8.87 -4.60
CA ARG A 207 8.76 -8.47 -4.12
C ARG A 207 8.67 -7.31 -3.12
N ILE A 208 7.83 -6.32 -3.41
CA ILE A 208 7.60 -5.18 -2.51
C ILE A 208 6.97 -5.64 -1.20
N VAL A 209 5.88 -6.41 -1.25
CA VAL A 209 5.19 -6.78 -0.01
C VAL A 209 5.92 -7.85 0.81
N TYR A 210 6.76 -8.67 0.18
CA TYR A 210 7.66 -9.60 0.86
C TYR A 210 9.01 -8.97 1.25
N LEU A 211 9.25 -7.72 0.84
CA LEU A 211 10.48 -6.95 1.08
C LEU A 211 11.73 -7.72 0.66
N THR A 212 11.76 -8.17 -0.60
CA THR A 212 12.84 -8.96 -1.16
C THR A 212 13.09 -8.68 -2.64
N ASP A 213 14.36 -8.70 -3.04
CA ASP A 213 14.84 -8.63 -4.42
C ASP A 213 15.04 -10.02 -5.08
N LYS A 214 14.78 -11.10 -4.34
CA LYS A 214 15.04 -12.47 -4.78
C LYS A 214 13.84 -13.07 -5.47
N ASP A 215 14.10 -13.85 -6.51
CA ASP A 215 13.10 -14.70 -7.19
C ASP A 215 12.74 -15.94 -6.35
N GLY A 216 11.53 -16.47 -6.53
CA GLY A 216 11.10 -17.71 -5.90
C GLY A 216 10.72 -17.58 -4.41
N VAL A 217 10.64 -16.36 -3.88
CA VAL A 217 10.29 -16.10 -2.48
C VAL A 217 8.78 -16.07 -2.33
N SER A 218 8.25 -16.90 -1.43
CA SER A 218 6.80 -17.06 -1.25
C SER A 218 6.23 -16.46 0.04
N LYS A 219 7.06 -15.83 0.87
CA LYS A 219 6.68 -15.19 2.14
C LYS A 219 7.80 -14.31 2.68
N GLY A 220 7.46 -13.37 3.58
CA GLY A 220 8.40 -12.41 4.16
C GLY A 220 7.75 -11.03 4.28
N GLY A 221 8.53 -10.05 4.75
CA GLY A 221 8.09 -8.66 4.87
C GLY A 221 6.77 -8.52 5.62
N PHE A 222 5.78 -7.90 4.99
CA PHE A 222 4.45 -7.70 5.56
C PHE A 222 3.61 -8.98 5.67
N TYR A 223 4.03 -10.07 5.01
CA TYR A 223 3.28 -11.33 4.93
C TYR A 223 4.15 -12.50 5.42
N PRO A 224 4.28 -12.70 6.75
CA PRO A 224 5.18 -13.71 7.33
C PRO A 224 4.86 -15.15 6.90
N GLU A 225 3.59 -15.43 6.61
CA GLU A 225 3.12 -16.73 6.10
C GLU A 225 2.77 -16.72 4.60
N GLY A 226 3.07 -15.62 3.91
CA GLY A 226 2.83 -15.45 2.49
C GLY A 226 1.39 -15.10 2.12
N MET A 227 1.21 -14.78 0.83
CA MET A 227 -0.10 -14.48 0.26
C MET A 227 -0.89 -15.75 -0.08
N ASN A 228 -2.21 -15.61 -0.07
CA ASN A 228 -3.12 -16.66 -0.52
C ASN A 228 -3.22 -16.71 -2.05
N GLY A 229 -3.66 -17.85 -2.59
CA GLY A 229 -3.96 -18.01 -4.02
C GLY A 229 -2.82 -18.60 -4.85
N THR A 230 -2.92 -18.41 -6.17
CA THR A 230 -2.01 -19.04 -7.16
C THR A 230 -0.73 -18.22 -7.37
N LEU A 231 -0.86 -16.89 -7.45
CA LEU A 231 0.26 -15.96 -7.60
C LEU A 231 0.77 -15.55 -6.22
N LYS A 232 1.78 -16.26 -5.71
CA LYS A 232 2.26 -16.07 -4.34
C LYS A 232 3.78 -16.14 -4.18
N SER A 233 4.52 -16.25 -5.29
CA SER A 233 5.99 -16.21 -5.32
C SER A 233 6.46 -15.09 -6.24
N THR A 234 7.55 -14.43 -5.82
CA THR A 234 8.34 -13.54 -6.68
C THR A 234 8.97 -14.29 -7.84
#